data_AF-A0A4Q3W5N0-F1
#
_entry.id   AF-A0A4Q3W5N0-F1
#
_cell.length_a   1.000
_cell.length_b   1.000
_cell.length_c   1.000
_cell.angle_alpha   90.00
_cell.angle_beta   90.00
_cell.angle_gamma   90.00
#
_symmetry.space_group_name_H-M   'P 1'
#
loop_
_entity.id
_entity.type
_entity.pdbx_description
1 polymer ?
#
loop_
_entity_poly.entity_id
_entity_poly.type
_entity_poly.pdbx_seq_one_letter_code
_entity_poly.pdbx_strand_id
1 'polypeptide(L)'
;FDTIFLNLFPDFVRDFNALLLPEERINLKAGELLNTELRIFALIRLGITDSAKIAAFLRYSLSTIYNYRTRARNRAAVSRDDFETRVMAI
;
A
#
# COMPACT_ATOMS: atom_id res chain seq x y z
N PHE A 1 -0.01 -4.53 13.91
CA PHE A 1 -0.74 -4.37 12.64
C PHE A 1 -0.16 -5.30 11.59
N ASP A 2 1.08 -5.09 11.15
CA ASP A 2 1.74 -5.83 10.06
C ASP A 2 1.60 -7.35 10.16
N THR A 3 1.95 -7.96 11.31
CA THR A 3 1.83 -9.41 11.51
C THR A 3 0.39 -9.92 11.36
N ILE A 4 -0.57 -9.23 11.97
CA ILE A 4 -1.99 -9.61 11.89
C ILE A 4 -2.49 -9.47 10.46
N PHE A 5 -2.12 -8.38 9.78
CA PHE A 5 -2.48 -8.14 8.39
C PHE A 5 -1.91 -9.20 7.46
N LEU A 6 -0.62 -9.53 7.58
CA LEU A 6 0.03 -10.56 6.76
C LEU A 6 -0.45 -11.98 7.07
N ASN A 7 -0.92 -12.25 8.29
CA ASN A 7 -1.59 -13.53 8.57
C ASN A 7 -2.92 -13.66 7.82
N LEU A 8 -3.60 -12.55 7.53
CA LEU A 8 -4.84 -12.53 6.74
C LEU A 8 -4.56 -12.50 5.23
N PHE A 9 -3.51 -11.79 4.82
CA PHE A 9 -3.11 -11.60 3.42
C PHE A 9 -1.62 -11.93 3.24
N PRO A 10 -1.24 -13.22 3.28
CA PRO A 10 0.16 -13.64 3.29
C PRO A 10 0.93 -13.24 2.02
N ASP A 11 0.23 -13.18 0.89
CA ASP A 11 0.80 -12.85 -0.41
C ASP A 11 0.76 -11.35 -0.75
N PHE A 12 0.25 -10.50 0.16
CA PHE A 12 -0.03 -9.09 -0.14
C PHE A 12 1.16 -8.35 -0.74
N VAL A 13 2.37 -8.52 -0.20
CA VAL A 13 3.55 -7.81 -0.70
C VAL A 13 3.90 -8.25 -2.13
N ARG A 14 3.77 -9.55 -2.42
CA ARG A 14 4.00 -10.10 -3.76
C ARG A 14 2.97 -9.56 -4.73
N ASP A 15 1.70 -9.64 -4.38
CA ASP A 15 0.59 -9.27 -5.25
C ASP A 15 0.54 -7.75 -5.47
N PHE A 16 0.86 -6.95 -4.45
CA PHE A 16 1.05 -5.51 -4.59
C PHE A 16 2.19 -5.16 -5.55
N ASN A 17 3.35 -5.83 -5.42
CA ASN A 17 4.48 -5.63 -6.33
C ASN A 17 4.17 -6.07 -7.77
N ALA A 18 3.21 -6.97 -7.99
CA ALA A 18 2.74 -7.33 -9.33
C ALA A 18 1.91 -6.21 -9.99
N LEU A 19 1.39 -5.27 -9.21
CA LEU A 19 0.69 -4.08 -9.71
C LEU A 19 1.64 -2.92 -10.08
N LEU A 20 2.92 -3.03 -9.74
CA LEU A 20 3.95 -2.02 -10.01
C LEU A 20 4.81 -2.39 -11.22
N LEU A 21 5.39 -1.36 -11.85
CA LEU A 21 6.44 -1.57 -12.85
C LEU A 21 7.61 -2.37 -12.23
N PRO A 22 8.26 -3.28 -12.98
CA PRO A 22 9.33 -4.14 -12.45
C PRO A 22 10.42 -3.37 -11.68
N GLU A 23 10.82 -2.21 -12.20
CA GLU A 23 11.85 -1.32 -11.65
C GLU A 23 11.37 -0.49 -10.45
N GLU A 24 10.06 -0.36 -10.25
CA GLU A 24 9.45 0.39 -9.14
C GLU A 24 8.96 -0.52 -8.01
N ARG A 25 9.20 -1.84 -8.10
CA ARG A 25 8.83 -2.81 -7.06
C ARG A 25 9.49 -2.47 -5.73
N ILE A 26 8.72 -2.62 -4.65
CA ILE A 26 9.16 -2.35 -3.29
C ILE A 26 9.98 -3.52 -2.78
N ASN A 27 11.21 -3.22 -2.36
CA ASN A 27 12.09 -4.12 -1.65
C ASN A 27 12.13 -3.73 -0.16
N LEU A 28 11.79 -4.69 0.71
CA LEU A 28 11.80 -4.50 2.16
C LEU A 28 13.22 -4.66 2.71
N LYS A 29 13.56 -3.89 3.75
CA LYS A 29 14.83 -4.07 4.46
C LYS A 29 14.77 -5.31 5.36
N ALA A 30 15.93 -5.82 5.75
CA ALA A 30 16.01 -6.94 6.67
C ALA A 30 15.26 -6.64 7.98
N GLY A 31 14.33 -7.53 8.35
CA GLY A 31 13.49 -7.39 9.55
C GLY A 31 12.23 -6.55 9.36
N GLU A 32 12.01 -5.91 8.20
CA GLU A 32 10.75 -5.22 7.91
C GLU A 32 9.70 -6.19 7.36
N LEU A 33 8.52 -6.18 7.97
CA LEU A 33 7.34 -6.90 7.44
C LEU A 33 6.63 -6.06 6.38
N LEU A 34 6.43 -4.77 6.66
CA LEU A 34 5.86 -3.78 5.75
C LEU A 34 6.56 -2.44 5.99
N ASN A 35 6.79 -1.68 4.92
CA ASN A 35 7.18 -0.28 5.02
C ASN A 35 5.93 0.62 5.10
N THR A 36 6.13 1.94 5.24
CA THR A 36 5.03 2.89 5.34
C THR A 36 4.08 2.87 4.14
N GLU A 37 4.62 2.76 2.92
CA GLU A 37 3.81 2.72 1.70
C GLU A 37 2.91 1.48 1.68
N LEU A 38 3.46 0.31 1.96
CA LEU A 38 2.70 -0.94 2.05
C LEU A 38 1.65 -0.91 3.17
N ARG A 39 1.93 -0.27 4.31
CA ARG A 39 0.95 -0.11 5.40
C ARG A 39 -0.25 0.75 4.99
N ILE A 40 -0.02 1.80 4.19
CA ILE A 40 -1.11 2.63 3.63
C ILE A 40 -2.01 1.76 2.75
N PHE A 41 -1.44 0.97 1.86
CA PHE A 41 -2.19 0.13 0.94
C PHE A 41 -2.82 -1.10 1.62
N ALA A 42 -2.22 -1.59 2.70
CA ALA A 42 -2.82 -2.61 3.56
C ALA A 42 -4.12 -2.10 4.21
N LEU A 43 -4.16 -0.84 4.64
CA LEU A 43 -5.39 -0.23 5.18
C LEU A 43 -6.46 -0.07 4.08
N ILE A 44 -6.05 0.31 2.87
CA ILE A 44 -6.95 0.36 1.70
C ILE A 44 -7.52 -1.03 1.41
N ARG A 45 -6.68 -2.08 1.44
CA ARG A 45 -7.10 -3.49 1.28
C ARG A 45 -8.15 -3.93 2.30
N LEU A 46 -8.08 -3.39 3.52
CA LEU A 46 -9.07 -3.60 4.58
C LEU A 46 -10.34 -2.73 4.43
N GLY A 47 -10.46 -1.95 3.35
CA GLY A 47 -11.59 -1.07 3.09
C GLY A 47 -11.49 0.32 3.73
N ILE A 48 -10.36 0.66 4.37
CA ILE A 48 -10.11 1.99 4.92
C ILE A 48 -9.46 2.85 3.84
N THR A 49 -10.27 3.58 3.08
CA THR A 49 -9.83 4.39 1.94
C THR A 49 -9.72 5.89 2.21
N ASP A 50 -10.29 6.35 3.34
CA ASP A 50 -10.25 7.75 3.75
C ASP A 50 -8.84 8.16 4.20
N SER A 51 -8.24 9.13 3.51
CA SER A 51 -6.86 9.57 3.78
C SER A 51 -6.68 10.15 5.18
N ALA A 52 -7.71 10.76 5.78
CA ALA A 52 -7.61 11.32 7.13
C ALA A 52 -7.61 10.22 8.20
N LYS A 53 -8.41 9.17 8.03
CA LYS A 53 -8.38 7.96 8.87
C LYS A 53 -7.04 7.24 8.78
N ILE A 54 -6.50 7.07 7.57
CA ILE A 54 -5.18 6.45 7.36
C ILE A 54 -4.09 7.30 8.04
N ALA A 55 -4.12 8.62 7.84
CA ALA A 55 -3.16 9.55 8.44
C ALA A 55 -3.19 9.45 9.97
N ALA A 56 -4.38 9.46 10.57
CA ALA A 56 -4.56 9.30 12.01
C ALA A 56 -4.05 7.95 12.51
N PHE A 57 -4.37 6.85 11.82
CA PHE A 57 -3.93 5.51 12.19
C PHE A 57 -2.41 5.36 12.18
N LEU A 58 -1.76 5.87 11.13
CA LEU A 58 -0.31 5.77 10.95
C LEU A 58 0.46 6.91 11.63
N ARG A 59 -0.24 7.88 12.24
CA ARG A 59 0.34 9.10 12.85
C ARG A 59 1.19 9.92 11.88
N TYR A 60 0.73 10.04 10.64
CA TYR A 60 1.33 10.89 9.61
C TYR A 60 0.45 12.09 9.29
N SER A 61 1.00 13.10 8.61
CA SER A 61 0.20 14.18 8.05
C SER A 61 -0.66 13.68 6.90
N LEU A 62 -1.79 14.35 6.67
CA LEU A 62 -2.64 14.09 5.52
C LEU A 62 -1.88 14.26 4.19
N SER A 63 -0.99 15.27 4.10
CA SER A 63 -0.13 15.49 2.93
C SER A 63 0.81 14.32 2.65
N THR A 64 1.35 13.69 3.70
CA THR A 64 2.22 12.51 3.56
C THR A 64 1.44 11.35 2.94
N ILE A 65 0.22 11.10 3.39
CA ILE A 65 -0.64 10.04 2.83
C ILE A 65 -0.96 10.30 1.35
N TYR A 66 -1.32 11.54 0.99
CA TYR A 66 -1.56 11.89 -0.41
C TYR A 66 -0.32 11.69 -1.29
N ASN A 67 0.86 12.05 -0.78
CA ASN A 67 2.11 11.89 -1.51
C ASN A 67 2.42 10.40 -1.77
N TYR A 68 2.23 9.52 -0.78
CA TYR A 68 2.40 8.07 -0.99
C TYR A 68 1.41 7.52 -2.01
N ARG A 69 0.12 7.87 -1.91
CA ARG A 69 -0.91 7.39 -2.87
C ARG A 69 -0.60 7.82 -4.29
N THR A 70 -0.27 9.09 -4.48
CA THR A 70 0.10 9.64 -5.80
C THR A 70 1.37 8.98 -6.34
N ARG A 71 2.39 8.78 -5.49
CA ARG A 71 3.63 8.11 -5.89
C ARG A 71 3.38 6.68 -6.36
N ALA A 72 2.65 5.88 -5.61
CA ALA A 72 2.33 4.51 -6.00
C ALA A 72 1.53 4.43 -7.29
N ARG A 73 0.50 5.29 -7.45
CA ARG A 73 -0.27 5.39 -8.70
C ARG A 73 0.62 5.72 -9.90
N ASN A 74 1.61 6.60 -9.74
CA ASN A 74 2.54 6.94 -10.81
C ASN A 74 3.48 5.79 -11.20
N ARG A 75 3.68 4.82 -10.31
CA ARG A 75 4.54 3.63 -10.47
C ARG A 75 3.77 2.37 -10.90
N ALA A 76 2.45 2.48 -11.04
CA ALA A 76 1.60 1.36 -11.40
C ALA A 76 1.91 0.85 -12.81
N ALA A 77 1.99 -0.47 -12.96
CA ALA A 77 1.99 -1.14 -14.26
C ALA A 77 0.57 -1.24 -14.87
N VAL A 78 -0.45 -0.94 -14.07
CA VAL A 78 -1.86 -0.87 -14.45
C VAL A 78 -2.32 0.58 -14.60
N SER A 79 -3.54 0.80 -15.10
CA SER A 79 -4.14 2.13 -15.12
C SER A 79 -4.13 2.79 -13.73
N ARG A 80 -3.78 4.08 -13.68
CA ARG A 80 -3.71 4.85 -12.42
C ARG A 80 -5.05 4.91 -11.70
N ASP A 81 -6.13 4.96 -12.47
CA ASP A 81 -7.50 5.06 -11.95
C ASP A 81 -7.98 3.72 -11.36
N ASP A 82 -7.42 2.60 -11.84
CA ASP A 82 -7.77 1.26 -11.36
C ASP A 82 -6.87 0.76 -10.23
N PHE A 83 -5.73 1.40 -9.99
CA PHE A 83 -4.69 0.88 -9.10
C PHE A 83 -5.22 0.56 -7.71
N GLU A 84 -5.88 1.52 -7.06
CA GLU A 84 -6.37 1.32 -5.70
C GLU A 84 -7.52 0.31 -5.65
N THR A 85 -8.35 0.24 -6.69
CA THR A 85 -9.38 -0.81 -6.85
C THR A 85 -8.76 -2.19 -6.92
N ARG A 86 -7.65 -2.35 -7.67
CA ARG A 86 -6.90 -3.61 -7.72
C ARG A 86 -6.24 -3.93 -6.39
N VAL A 87 -5.70 -2.94 -5.69
CA VAL A 87 -5.15 -3.13 -4.34
C VAL A 87 -6.22 -3.65 -3.38
N MET A 88 -7.47 -3.21 -3.48
CA MET A 88 -8.56 -3.73 -2.65
C MET A 88 -8.91 -5.20 -2.95
N ALA A 89 -8.57 -5.70 -4.14
CA ALA A 89 -8.93 -7.03 -4.63
C ALA A 89 -7.84 -8.10 -4.43
N ILE A 90 -6.65 -7.74 -3.94
CA ILE A 90 -5.52 -8.66 -3.67
C ILE A 90 -5.54 -9.19 -2.24
#